data_AF-A0A9X3E724-F1
#
_entry.id   AF-A0A9X3E724-F1
#
_cell.length_a   1.000
_cell.length_b   1.000
_cell.length_c   1.000
_cell.angle_alpha   90.00
_cell.angle_beta   90.00
_cell.angle_gamma   90.00
#
_symmetry.space_group_name_H-M   'P 1'
#
loop_
_entity.id
_entity.type
_entity.pdbx_description
1 polymer ?
#
loop_
_entity_poly.entity_id
_entity_poly.type
_entity_poly.pdbx_seq_one_letter_code
_entity_poly.pdbx_strand_id
1 'polypeptide(L)'
;MARKRTYTRKRQPQNKILSLLIIVLVAGFYLWQNQQQSHTPTEKTSRTTVNAPNDQALLNLKWDGTLDGDIVHVNNNKATFSETEMADTFPSHASKLRPIDGLSLSPLDSLGRSQQANFVASQSAISKVTKRPSRMPYDVRPSGWFIGDRFDGTKWVGGYHNNPNVKLGNSKQPLWNKSHIVGYQFFGMATMVTENMTTGTRVENAYPGQLVAEDDIRDAIEQNPKLTVRGQVTPLYVGNERIPRGVHYMAKSISDDGKSLNLNYWIFNVQPGVKIDYATGKVTILESAK
;
A
#
# COMPACT_ATOMS: atom_id res chain seq x y z
N MET A 1 -67.22 9.56 17.63
CA MET A 1 -66.39 9.67 18.85
C MET A 1 -65.17 8.75 18.72
N ALA A 2 -63.98 9.30 18.45
CA ALA A 2 -62.75 8.53 18.31
C ALA A 2 -61.73 8.95 19.38
N ARG A 3 -61.30 8.00 20.22
CA ARG A 3 -60.35 8.20 21.34
C ARG A 3 -58.92 8.41 20.83
N LYS A 4 -58.25 9.48 21.28
CA LYS A 4 -56.79 9.68 21.13
C LYS A 4 -56.02 8.58 21.88
N ARG A 5 -55.07 7.92 21.21
CA ARG A 5 -54.04 7.08 21.85
C ARG A 5 -52.74 7.88 21.96
N THR A 6 -52.28 8.12 23.17
CA THR A 6 -50.97 8.72 23.49
C THR A 6 -49.90 7.64 23.49
N TYR A 7 -48.78 7.85 22.79
CA TYR A 7 -47.65 6.92 22.77
C TYR A 7 -46.52 7.44 23.66
N THR A 8 -46.24 6.77 24.77
CA THR A 8 -45.12 7.08 25.67
C THR A 8 -43.88 6.32 25.21
N ARG A 9 -42.82 7.04 24.80
CA ARG A 9 -41.54 6.46 24.37
C ARG A 9 -40.74 6.03 25.60
N LYS A 10 -40.61 4.72 25.85
CA LYS A 10 -39.68 4.18 26.86
C LYS A 10 -38.23 4.48 26.43
N ARG A 11 -37.46 5.16 27.30
CA ARG A 11 -35.99 5.31 27.14
C ARG A 11 -35.32 3.97 27.43
N GLN A 12 -34.46 3.51 26.53
CA GLN A 12 -33.60 2.34 26.77
C GLN A 12 -32.49 2.68 27.79
N PRO A 13 -32.11 1.74 28.66
CA PRO A 13 -31.04 1.96 29.64
C PRO A 13 -29.68 2.06 28.95
N GLN A 14 -28.86 3.02 29.40
CA GLN A 14 -27.49 3.20 28.94
C GLN A 14 -26.62 2.04 29.43
N ASN A 15 -26.28 1.11 28.54
CA ASN A 15 -25.42 -0.03 28.84
C ASN A 15 -23.95 0.40 29.00
N LYS A 16 -23.57 0.82 30.22
CA LYS A 16 -22.19 1.20 30.58
C LYS A 16 -21.14 0.10 30.31
N ILE A 17 -21.57 -1.16 30.25
CA ILE A 17 -20.72 -2.33 29.92
C ILE A 17 -20.25 -2.29 28.45
N LEU A 18 -21.09 -1.81 27.53
CA LEU A 18 -20.72 -1.66 26.12
C LEU A 18 -19.68 -0.54 25.94
N SER A 19 -19.84 0.55 26.70
CA SER A 19 -18.87 1.66 26.74
C SER A 19 -17.51 1.23 27.29
N LEU A 20 -17.49 0.40 28.34
CA LEU A 20 -16.26 -0.17 28.91
C LEU A 20 -15.58 -1.13 27.94
N LEU A 21 -16.32 -2.00 27.25
CA LEU A 21 -15.76 -2.88 26.20
C LEU A 21 -15.18 -2.06 25.04
N ILE A 22 -15.83 -0.97 24.63
CA ILE A 22 -15.31 -0.06 23.61
C ILE A 22 -14.04 0.64 24.11
N ILE A 23 -13.99 1.09 25.37
CA ILE A 23 -12.79 1.72 25.95
C ILE A 23 -11.64 0.70 26.06
N VAL A 24 -11.91 -0.55 26.45
CA VAL A 24 -10.88 -1.61 26.51
C VAL A 24 -10.40 -2.01 25.11
N LEU A 25 -11.28 -2.02 24.10
CA LEU A 25 -10.89 -2.27 22.70
C LEU A 25 -10.14 -1.08 22.08
N VAL A 26 -10.50 0.15 22.43
CA VAL A 26 -9.79 1.38 22.00
C VAL A 26 -8.44 1.48 22.70
N ALA A 27 -8.36 1.21 23.99
CA ALA A 27 -7.10 1.13 24.74
C ALA A 27 -6.24 -0.03 24.24
N GLY A 28 -6.84 -1.20 23.93
CA GLY A 28 -6.13 -2.32 23.33
C GLY A 28 -5.62 -2.04 21.93
N PHE A 29 -6.37 -1.28 21.11
CA PHE A 29 -5.90 -0.81 19.79
C PHE A 29 -4.84 0.27 19.91
N TYR A 30 -4.97 1.20 20.86
CA TYR A 30 -3.97 2.24 21.12
C TYR A 30 -2.69 1.65 21.72
N LEU A 31 -2.80 0.63 22.57
CA LEU A 31 -1.67 -0.13 23.11
C LEU A 31 -1.04 -1.04 22.07
N TRP A 32 -1.82 -1.62 21.13
CA TRP A 32 -1.29 -2.38 19.99
C TRP A 32 -0.59 -1.47 18.98
N GLN A 33 -1.16 -0.29 18.70
CA GLN A 33 -0.54 0.74 17.87
C GLN A 33 0.73 1.29 18.55
N ASN A 34 0.72 1.52 19.87
CA ASN A 34 1.89 1.94 20.62
C ASN A 34 2.94 0.81 20.76
N GLN A 35 2.52 -0.46 20.85
CA GLN A 35 3.43 -1.62 20.78
C GLN A 35 4.05 -1.77 19.38
N GLN A 36 3.36 -1.32 18.32
CA GLN A 36 3.97 -1.16 17.01
C GLN A 36 4.86 0.08 16.92
N GLN A 37 4.54 1.17 17.64
CA GLN A 37 5.39 2.38 17.72
C GLN A 37 6.63 2.21 18.61
N SER A 38 6.78 1.13 19.37
CA SER A 38 8.08 0.74 19.92
C SER A 38 9.00 0.18 18.81
N HIS A 39 9.15 0.95 17.74
CA HIS A 39 10.33 0.89 16.88
C HIS A 39 11.45 1.57 17.66
N THR A 40 12.24 0.76 18.37
CA THR A 40 13.66 1.08 18.56
C THR A 40 14.17 1.52 17.19
N PRO A 41 14.87 2.68 17.05
CA PRO A 41 15.40 3.11 15.77
C PRO A 41 16.11 1.92 15.17
N THR A 42 15.57 1.37 14.08
CA THR A 42 16.15 0.21 13.44
C THR A 42 17.59 0.61 13.15
N GLU A 43 18.52 -0.11 13.77
CA GLU A 43 19.92 -0.09 13.39
C GLU A 43 19.93 -0.05 11.86
N LYS A 44 20.57 0.95 11.24
CA LYS A 44 20.58 1.13 9.79
C LYS A 44 21.16 -0.13 9.15
N THR A 45 20.33 -1.14 8.92
CA THR A 45 20.70 -2.31 8.15
C THR A 45 21.04 -1.78 6.77
N SER A 46 22.31 -1.94 6.40
CA SER A 46 22.82 -1.48 5.12
C SER A 46 22.07 -2.23 4.03
N ARG A 47 21.09 -1.57 3.40
CA ARG A 47 20.36 -2.15 2.28
C ARG A 47 21.26 -2.20 1.05
N THR A 48 21.13 -3.26 0.27
CA THR A 48 21.85 -3.41 -0.98
C THR A 48 21.54 -2.23 -1.89
N THR A 49 22.58 -1.61 -2.45
CA THR A 49 22.45 -0.52 -3.42
C THR A 49 22.84 -1.00 -4.81
N VAL A 50 22.02 -0.68 -5.81
CA VAL A 50 22.26 -1.01 -7.22
C VAL A 50 22.11 0.22 -8.12
N ASN A 51 22.73 0.16 -9.29
CA ASN A 51 22.44 1.09 -10.38
C ASN A 51 21.46 0.44 -11.36
N ALA A 52 20.29 1.04 -11.56
CA ALA A 52 19.27 0.57 -12.48
C ALA A 52 18.79 1.75 -13.35
N PRO A 53 19.17 1.81 -14.63
CA PRO A 53 18.86 2.95 -15.49
C PRO A 53 17.40 2.98 -15.97
N ASN A 54 16.66 1.87 -15.83
CA ASN A 54 15.27 1.75 -16.26
C ASN A 54 14.57 0.58 -15.56
N ASP A 55 13.25 0.52 -15.73
CA ASP A 55 12.36 -0.51 -15.17
C ASP A 55 12.75 -1.94 -15.58
N GLN A 56 13.28 -2.13 -16.80
CA GLN A 56 13.74 -3.45 -17.26
C GLN A 56 14.95 -3.94 -16.45
N ALA A 57 15.85 -3.04 -16.05
CA ALA A 57 16.96 -3.39 -15.18
C ALA A 57 16.47 -3.81 -13.79
N LEU A 58 15.41 -3.17 -13.26
CA LEU A 58 14.78 -3.57 -12.00
C LEU A 58 14.16 -4.97 -12.08
N LEU A 59 13.46 -5.28 -13.18
CA LEU A 59 12.89 -6.63 -13.42
C LEU A 59 13.94 -7.74 -13.54
N ASN A 60 15.19 -7.38 -13.85
CA ASN A 60 16.30 -8.34 -13.92
C ASN A 60 16.92 -8.63 -12.55
N LEU A 61 16.68 -7.79 -11.54
CA LEU A 61 17.16 -8.01 -10.19
C LEU A 61 16.58 -9.31 -9.61
N LYS A 62 17.37 -9.99 -8.78
CA LYS A 62 16.97 -11.20 -8.08
C LYS A 62 16.96 -10.92 -6.60
N TRP A 63 15.85 -11.28 -5.98
CA TRP A 63 15.75 -11.32 -4.53
C TRP A 63 16.74 -12.35 -3.98
N ASP A 64 17.51 -11.98 -2.97
CA ASP A 64 18.56 -12.82 -2.38
C ASP A 64 18.03 -13.91 -1.44
N GLY A 65 16.71 -13.93 -1.21
CA GLY A 65 16.04 -14.89 -0.33
C GLY A 65 15.88 -14.42 1.12
N THR A 66 16.36 -13.22 1.46
CA THR A 66 16.34 -12.67 2.82
C THR A 66 15.29 -11.57 2.98
N LEU A 67 14.79 -11.39 4.21
CA LEU A 67 13.87 -10.29 4.52
C LEU A 67 14.55 -8.91 4.55
N ASP A 68 15.88 -8.85 4.55
CA ASP A 68 16.63 -7.59 4.45
C ASP A 68 16.93 -7.22 2.98
N GLY A 69 16.86 -8.20 2.08
CA GLY A 69 17.04 -8.02 0.63
C GLY A 69 15.74 -7.81 -0.16
N ASP A 70 14.59 -7.73 0.52
CA ASP A 70 13.30 -7.46 -0.12
C ASP A 70 13.16 -6.00 -0.62
N ILE A 71 13.95 -5.08 -0.06
CA ILE A 71 14.09 -3.69 -0.49
C ILE A 71 15.53 -3.44 -0.96
N VAL A 72 15.66 -2.96 -2.20
CA VAL A 72 16.94 -2.56 -2.79
C VAL A 72 16.95 -1.06 -3.00
N HIS A 73 18.02 -0.39 -2.57
CA HIS A 73 18.26 1.02 -2.88
C HIS A 73 18.76 1.15 -4.32
N VAL A 74 18.15 2.05 -5.08
CA VAL A 74 18.40 2.23 -6.50
C VAL A 74 19.05 3.59 -6.72
N ASN A 75 20.07 3.65 -7.58
CA ASN A 75 20.73 4.86 -8.03
C ASN A 75 21.22 5.73 -6.85
N ASN A 76 22.00 5.12 -5.94
CA ASN A 76 22.49 5.74 -4.70
C ASN A 76 21.36 6.23 -3.77
N ASN A 77 20.22 5.54 -3.82
CA ASN A 77 19.00 5.92 -3.12
C ASN A 77 18.52 7.33 -3.49
N LYS A 78 18.63 7.72 -4.76
CA LYS A 78 18.19 9.02 -5.26
C LYS A 78 17.12 8.86 -6.31
N ALA A 79 15.98 9.51 -6.08
CA ALA A 79 14.91 9.62 -7.05
C ALA A 79 15.43 10.32 -8.31
N THR A 80 15.00 9.85 -9.48
CA THR A 80 15.45 10.33 -10.79
C THR A 80 14.39 11.15 -11.51
N PHE A 81 13.56 11.86 -10.77
CA PHE A 81 12.56 12.76 -11.34
C PHE A 81 13.20 13.82 -12.24
N SER A 82 12.64 14.01 -13.42
CA SER A 82 12.90 15.17 -14.27
C SER A 82 12.33 16.45 -13.65
N GLU A 83 12.81 17.60 -14.13
CA GLU A 83 12.27 18.90 -13.70
C GLU A 83 10.77 19.04 -14.00
N THR A 84 10.31 18.46 -15.12
CA THR A 84 8.89 18.43 -15.48
C THR A 84 8.08 17.61 -14.47
N GLU A 85 8.52 16.39 -14.13
CA GLU A 85 7.84 15.54 -13.15
C GLU A 85 7.82 16.14 -11.74
N MET A 86 8.84 16.94 -11.40
CA MET A 86 8.89 17.69 -10.14
C MET A 86 7.93 18.88 -10.11
N ALA A 87 7.64 19.47 -11.27
CA ALA A 87 6.73 20.61 -11.41
C ALA A 87 5.26 20.21 -11.64
N ASP A 88 4.99 18.92 -11.84
CA ASP A 88 3.63 18.41 -12.04
C ASP A 88 2.72 18.70 -10.85
N THR A 89 1.47 19.02 -11.16
CA THR A 89 0.40 19.24 -10.17
C THR A 89 -0.64 18.13 -10.27
N PHE A 90 -1.25 17.78 -9.12
CA PHE A 90 -2.22 16.69 -9.04
C PHE A 90 -3.53 17.15 -8.36
N PRO A 91 -4.70 16.69 -8.84
CA PRO A 91 -4.86 15.80 -9.99
C PRO A 91 -4.51 16.55 -11.28
N SER A 92 -3.70 15.96 -12.14
CA SER A 92 -3.37 16.57 -13.44
C SER A 92 -4.61 16.50 -14.34
N HIS A 93 -4.69 17.33 -15.38
CA HIS A 93 -5.84 17.37 -16.30
C HIS A 93 -6.16 16.00 -16.96
N ALA A 94 -5.17 15.09 -17.00
CA ALA A 94 -5.32 13.72 -17.47
C ALA A 94 -5.91 12.74 -16.42
N SER A 95 -5.83 13.06 -15.13
CA SER A 95 -6.37 12.26 -14.03
C SER A 95 -7.86 12.57 -13.81
N LYS A 96 -8.70 12.03 -14.69
CA LYS A 96 -10.17 12.15 -14.59
C LYS A 96 -10.85 10.99 -13.88
N LEU A 97 -10.11 9.92 -13.56
CA LEU A 97 -10.72 8.73 -12.98
C LEU A 97 -11.24 9.00 -11.57
N ARG A 98 -10.43 9.66 -10.73
CA ARG A 98 -10.72 9.94 -9.31
C ARG A 98 -9.93 11.18 -8.85
N PRO A 99 -10.33 12.39 -9.25
CA PRO A 99 -9.56 13.60 -8.98
C PRO A 99 -9.51 13.88 -7.48
N ILE A 100 -8.31 13.80 -6.91
CA ILE A 100 -8.02 14.11 -5.51
C ILE A 100 -6.78 14.99 -5.50
N ASP A 101 -6.85 16.10 -4.78
CA ASP A 101 -5.73 17.03 -4.63
C ASP A 101 -4.48 16.29 -4.14
N GLY A 102 -3.38 16.41 -4.88
CA GLY A 102 -2.14 15.72 -4.59
C GLY A 102 -2.09 14.23 -4.99
N LEU A 103 -3.10 13.65 -5.65
CA LEU A 103 -3.09 12.23 -6.07
C LEU A 103 -3.49 12.07 -7.55
N SER A 104 -2.74 11.25 -8.26
CA SER A 104 -3.00 10.86 -9.64
C SER A 104 -2.72 9.38 -9.83
N LEU A 105 -3.74 8.64 -10.26
CA LEU A 105 -3.68 7.21 -10.51
C LEU A 105 -3.88 6.97 -12.01
N SER A 106 -2.96 6.23 -12.62
CA SER A 106 -3.14 5.79 -14.00
C SER A 106 -4.34 4.83 -14.13
N PRO A 107 -5.01 4.80 -15.30
CA PRO A 107 -6.00 3.77 -15.58
C PRO A 107 -5.38 2.37 -15.48
N LEU A 108 -6.23 1.39 -15.19
CA LEU A 108 -5.85 -0.01 -15.38
C LEU A 108 -5.48 -0.25 -16.84
N ASP A 109 -4.50 -1.11 -17.07
CA ASP A 109 -4.21 -1.58 -18.42
C ASP A 109 -5.25 -2.62 -18.92
N SER A 110 -5.04 -3.14 -20.12
CA SER A 110 -5.95 -4.11 -20.75
C SER A 110 -6.09 -5.43 -19.98
N LEU A 111 -5.17 -5.73 -19.05
CA LEU A 111 -5.22 -6.91 -18.18
C LEU A 111 -5.79 -6.58 -16.79
N GLY A 112 -6.28 -5.36 -16.59
CA GLY A 112 -6.84 -4.89 -15.32
C GLY A 112 -5.77 -4.61 -14.25
N ARG A 113 -4.51 -4.39 -14.65
CA ARG A 113 -3.39 -4.20 -13.73
C ARG A 113 -3.25 -2.73 -13.35
N SER A 114 -3.02 -2.46 -12.07
CA SER A 114 -2.60 -1.13 -11.61
C SER A 114 -1.32 -0.70 -12.30
N GLN A 115 -1.31 0.55 -12.74
CA GLN A 115 -0.18 1.19 -13.40
C GLN A 115 0.44 2.23 -12.44
N GLN A 116 1.27 3.12 -12.97
CA GLN A 116 1.95 4.14 -12.17
C GLN A 116 0.96 5.01 -11.37
N ALA A 117 1.33 5.29 -10.12
CA ALA A 117 0.69 6.32 -9.31
C ALA A 117 1.68 7.45 -9.04
N ASN A 118 1.14 8.66 -9.03
CA ASN A 118 1.87 9.89 -8.74
C ASN A 118 1.15 10.65 -7.64
N PHE A 119 1.91 11.21 -6.71
CA PHE A 119 1.33 11.95 -5.61
C PHE A 119 2.26 13.05 -5.07
N VAL A 120 1.65 13.99 -4.35
CA VAL A 120 2.32 14.98 -3.50
C VAL A 120 1.77 14.81 -2.09
N ALA A 121 2.54 14.18 -1.21
CA ALA A 121 2.21 14.04 0.20
C ALA A 121 2.51 15.36 0.92
N SER A 122 1.61 15.74 1.83
CA SER A 122 1.72 16.96 2.63
C SER A 122 0.93 16.82 3.92
N GLN A 123 1.25 17.65 4.92
CA GLN A 123 0.47 17.70 6.17
C GLN A 123 -1.02 17.99 5.91
N SER A 124 -1.33 18.83 4.92
CA SER A 124 -2.72 19.16 4.53
C SER A 124 -3.47 17.95 3.99
N ALA A 125 -2.82 17.08 3.21
CA ALA A 125 -3.42 15.83 2.74
C ALA A 125 -3.60 14.83 3.88
N ILE A 126 -2.55 14.60 4.67
CA ILE A 126 -2.53 13.62 5.77
C ILE A 126 -3.57 13.97 6.85
N SER A 127 -3.71 15.25 7.21
CA SER A 127 -4.68 15.70 8.23
C SER A 127 -6.15 15.48 7.85
N LYS A 128 -6.45 15.25 6.57
CA LYS A 128 -7.81 14.92 6.09
C LYS A 128 -8.11 13.42 6.19
N VAL A 129 -7.11 12.58 6.46
CA VAL A 129 -7.26 11.12 6.52
C VAL A 129 -8.07 10.74 7.75
N THR A 130 -9.14 9.97 7.52
CA THR A 130 -10.00 9.44 8.57
C THR A 130 -9.63 8.00 8.92
N LYS A 131 -10.16 7.50 10.05
CA LYS A 131 -9.94 6.11 10.47
C LYS A 131 -10.27 5.13 9.35
N ARG A 132 -9.29 4.30 9.00
CA ARG A 132 -9.45 3.26 7.96
C ARG A 132 -10.59 2.31 8.32
N PRO A 133 -11.51 2.01 7.38
CA PRO A 133 -12.53 0.98 7.61
C PRO A 133 -11.87 -0.38 7.83
N SER A 134 -12.50 -1.23 8.63
CA SER A 134 -11.96 -2.55 8.99
C SER A 134 -11.85 -3.52 7.82
N ARG A 135 -12.54 -3.23 6.71
CA ARG A 135 -12.54 -4.06 5.49
C ARG A 135 -12.41 -3.19 4.26
N MET A 136 -11.59 -3.64 3.33
CA MET A 136 -11.57 -3.13 1.96
C MET A 136 -12.90 -3.51 1.28
N PRO A 137 -13.53 -2.60 0.51
CA PRO A 137 -14.65 -2.95 -0.34
C PRO A 137 -14.33 -4.18 -1.22
N TYR A 138 -15.35 -5.01 -1.46
CA TYR A 138 -15.16 -6.27 -2.16
C TYR A 138 -14.84 -6.08 -3.64
N ASP A 139 -15.45 -5.07 -4.25
CA ASP A 139 -15.30 -4.63 -5.64
C ASP A 139 -13.92 -4.04 -5.96
N VAL A 140 -13.21 -3.50 -4.96
CA VAL A 140 -11.80 -3.13 -5.08
C VAL A 140 -10.98 -4.39 -5.25
N ARG A 141 -10.60 -4.75 -6.46
CA ARG A 141 -10.02 -6.06 -6.78
C ARG A 141 -8.81 -5.91 -7.69
N PRO A 142 -7.58 -6.14 -7.18
CA PRO A 142 -6.39 -6.08 -8.01
C PRO A 142 -6.30 -7.25 -8.98
N SER A 143 -5.49 -7.11 -10.03
CA SER A 143 -5.16 -8.22 -10.92
C SER A 143 -4.42 -9.34 -10.18
N GLY A 144 -4.73 -10.58 -10.54
CA GLY A 144 -4.20 -11.78 -9.87
C GLY A 144 -4.85 -12.11 -8.52
N TRP A 145 -5.85 -11.35 -8.05
CA TRP A 145 -6.50 -11.58 -6.77
C TRP A 145 -7.27 -12.92 -6.73
N PHE A 146 -7.88 -13.32 -7.84
CA PHE A 146 -8.49 -14.63 -8.00
C PHE A 146 -7.68 -15.43 -9.02
N ILE A 147 -7.75 -16.75 -8.92
CA ILE A 147 -7.13 -17.66 -9.87
C ILE A 147 -8.10 -17.89 -11.01
N GLY A 148 -7.64 -17.68 -12.26
CA GLY A 148 -8.41 -17.96 -13.48
C GLY A 148 -9.51 -16.95 -13.83
N ASP A 149 -9.54 -15.80 -13.17
CA ASP A 149 -10.36 -14.66 -13.59
C ASP A 149 -9.69 -13.84 -14.70
N ARG A 150 -10.49 -13.00 -15.35
CA ARG A 150 -10.02 -12.02 -16.34
C ARG A 150 -10.72 -10.69 -16.17
N PHE A 151 -10.04 -9.62 -16.58
CA PHE A 151 -10.66 -8.31 -16.74
C PHE A 151 -11.24 -8.19 -18.15
N ASP A 152 -12.50 -7.80 -18.27
CA ASP A 152 -13.17 -7.64 -19.57
C ASP A 152 -13.10 -6.20 -20.12
N GLY A 153 -12.31 -5.33 -19.47
CA GLY A 153 -12.26 -3.89 -19.74
C GLY A 153 -13.15 -3.07 -18.81
N THR A 154 -14.10 -3.69 -18.11
CA THR A 154 -15.02 -3.01 -17.19
C THR A 154 -15.09 -3.65 -15.81
N LYS A 155 -15.01 -4.97 -15.73
CA LYS A 155 -15.12 -5.74 -14.49
C LYS A 155 -14.33 -7.04 -14.55
N TRP A 156 -14.16 -7.65 -13.37
CA TRP A 156 -13.61 -8.98 -13.24
C TRP A 156 -14.67 -10.05 -13.47
N VAL A 157 -14.34 -11.06 -14.28
CA VAL A 157 -15.24 -12.17 -14.62
C VAL A 157 -14.58 -13.51 -14.31
N GLY A 158 -15.34 -14.39 -13.66
CA GLY A 158 -14.92 -15.76 -13.34
C GLY A 158 -13.84 -15.85 -12.25
N GLY A 159 -13.18 -17.01 -12.25
CA GLY A 159 -12.14 -17.39 -11.30
C GLY A 159 -12.66 -17.77 -9.92
N TYR A 160 -11.75 -18.17 -9.05
CA TYR A 160 -12.01 -18.47 -7.65
C TYR A 160 -10.91 -17.88 -6.77
N HIS A 161 -11.27 -17.49 -5.54
CA HIS A 161 -10.32 -16.94 -4.60
C HIS A 161 -9.67 -18.07 -3.79
N ASN A 162 -8.35 -18.11 -3.77
CA ASN A 162 -7.58 -18.94 -2.87
C ASN A 162 -6.40 -18.13 -2.33
N ASN A 163 -6.37 -17.92 -1.02
CA ASN A 163 -5.33 -17.14 -0.35
C ASN A 163 -4.85 -17.94 0.86
N PRO A 164 -3.75 -18.70 0.74
CA PRO A 164 -3.25 -19.52 1.83
C PRO A 164 -2.65 -18.66 2.93
N ASN A 165 -2.55 -19.23 4.13
CA ASN A 165 -1.80 -18.60 5.22
C ASN A 165 -0.30 -18.93 5.12
N VAL A 166 0.53 -17.94 5.43
CA VAL A 166 2.00 -18.06 5.52
C VAL A 166 2.46 -17.69 6.92
N LYS A 167 3.61 -18.24 7.33
CA LYS A 167 4.25 -17.92 8.61
C LYS A 167 5.02 -16.61 8.47
N LEU A 168 4.77 -15.67 9.37
CA LEU A 168 5.53 -14.44 9.52
C LEU A 168 5.85 -14.27 11.01
N GLY A 169 7.14 -14.43 11.36
CA GLY A 169 7.56 -14.61 12.74
C GLY A 169 6.83 -15.78 13.41
N ASN A 170 6.17 -15.50 14.53
CA ASN A 170 5.39 -16.48 15.29
C ASN A 170 3.90 -16.56 14.89
N SER A 171 3.48 -15.81 13.87
CA SER A 171 2.07 -15.72 13.46
C SER A 171 1.81 -16.33 12.09
N LYS A 172 0.58 -16.80 11.86
CA LYS A 172 0.07 -17.19 10.53
C LYS A 172 -0.85 -16.09 10.03
N GLN A 173 -0.60 -15.61 8.82
CA GLN A 173 -1.37 -14.54 8.19
C GLN A 173 -1.71 -14.95 6.74
N PRO A 174 -2.80 -14.45 6.14
CA PRO A 174 -3.04 -14.63 4.72
C PRO A 174 -1.83 -14.13 3.92
N LEU A 175 -1.47 -14.79 2.82
CA LEU A 175 -0.37 -14.36 1.97
C LEU A 175 -0.70 -13.05 1.27
N TRP A 176 -1.78 -13.05 0.51
CA TRP A 176 -2.14 -11.94 -0.36
C TRP A 176 -2.79 -10.81 0.43
N ASN A 177 -2.36 -9.60 0.12
CA ASN A 177 -2.98 -8.33 0.46
C ASN A 177 -3.53 -7.68 -0.79
N LYS A 178 -4.58 -6.89 -0.58
CA LYS A 178 -4.86 -5.75 -1.45
C LYS A 178 -3.85 -4.67 -1.04
N SER A 179 -2.68 -4.70 -1.67
CA SER A 179 -1.53 -3.86 -1.36
C SER A 179 -1.69 -2.52 -2.07
N HIS A 180 -1.57 -1.43 -1.33
CA HIS A 180 -1.68 -0.10 -1.93
C HIS A 180 -0.39 0.22 -2.64
N ILE A 181 -0.46 0.96 -3.76
CA ILE A 181 0.74 1.58 -4.34
C ILE A 181 0.91 3.03 -3.87
N VAL A 182 -0.17 3.67 -3.41
CA VAL A 182 -0.13 4.88 -2.58
C VAL A 182 -0.86 4.62 -1.28
N GLY A 183 -0.13 4.73 -0.16
CA GLY A 183 -0.62 4.42 1.17
C GLY A 183 -1.87 5.18 1.59
N TYR A 184 -2.79 4.46 2.25
CA TYR A 184 -4.00 5.05 2.86
C TYR A 184 -3.66 6.21 3.81
N GLN A 185 -2.49 6.18 4.44
CA GLN A 185 -2.02 7.22 5.35
C GLN A 185 -1.87 8.61 4.73
N PHE A 186 -1.78 8.72 3.40
CA PHE A 186 -1.62 10.00 2.72
C PHE A 186 -2.94 10.63 2.26
N PHE A 187 -3.89 9.82 1.78
CA PHE A 187 -5.12 10.32 1.15
C PHE A 187 -6.41 9.61 1.61
N GLY A 188 -6.33 8.66 2.53
CA GLY A 188 -7.48 8.01 3.15
C GLY A 188 -8.37 7.27 2.15
N MET A 189 -9.69 7.46 2.24
CA MET A 189 -10.67 6.74 1.40
C MET A 189 -10.44 6.88 -0.10
N ALA A 190 -9.78 7.95 -0.55
CA ALA A 190 -9.40 8.15 -1.95
C ALA A 190 -8.52 7.02 -2.50
N THR A 191 -7.73 6.37 -1.65
CA THR A 191 -6.79 5.31 -2.04
C THR A 191 -7.45 3.93 -2.12
N MET A 192 -8.68 3.78 -1.65
CA MET A 192 -9.39 2.50 -1.54
C MET A 192 -10.07 2.12 -2.87
N VAL A 193 -9.27 2.00 -3.92
CA VAL A 193 -9.73 1.88 -5.31
C VAL A 193 -8.84 0.90 -6.08
N THR A 194 -9.40 0.23 -7.10
CA THR A 194 -8.69 -0.84 -7.82
C THR A 194 -7.45 -0.32 -8.53
N GLU A 195 -7.49 0.90 -9.07
CA GLU A 195 -6.35 1.53 -9.76
C GLU A 195 -5.13 1.70 -8.84
N ASN A 196 -5.34 1.76 -7.53
CA ASN A 196 -4.30 1.92 -6.53
C ASN A 196 -3.93 0.60 -5.82
N MET A 197 -4.24 -0.56 -6.42
CA MET A 197 -4.14 -1.84 -5.73
C MET A 197 -3.40 -2.90 -6.53
N THR A 198 -2.44 -3.56 -5.90
CA THR A 198 -1.80 -4.77 -6.42
C THR A 198 -2.13 -5.98 -5.53
N THR A 199 -1.99 -7.17 -6.10
CA THR A 199 -1.94 -8.41 -5.30
C THR A 199 -0.53 -8.53 -4.73
N GLY A 200 -0.33 -8.01 -3.51
CA GLY A 200 0.98 -7.97 -2.85
C GLY A 200 1.10 -9.03 -1.76
N THR A 201 2.30 -9.56 -1.53
CA THR A 201 2.57 -10.44 -0.38
C THR A 201 2.50 -9.67 0.95
N ARG A 202 2.69 -10.36 2.08
CA ARG A 202 2.81 -9.69 3.38
C ARG A 202 4.11 -8.91 3.50
N VAL A 203 5.20 -9.45 2.96
CA VAL A 203 6.51 -8.80 2.92
C VAL A 203 6.43 -7.52 2.10
N GLU A 204 5.99 -7.61 0.85
CA GLU A 204 5.88 -6.46 -0.05
C GLU A 204 4.98 -5.36 0.50
N ASN A 205 3.84 -5.73 1.11
CA ASN A 205 2.90 -4.74 1.63
C ASN A 205 3.41 -4.01 2.88
N ALA A 206 4.09 -4.69 3.82
CA ALA A 206 4.38 -4.09 5.13
C ALA A 206 5.57 -4.63 5.94
N TYR A 207 6.25 -5.72 5.53
CA TYR A 207 7.26 -6.35 6.40
C TYR A 207 8.53 -6.80 5.64
N PRO A 208 9.53 -5.91 5.48
CA PRO A 208 9.43 -4.45 5.66
C PRO A 208 8.71 -3.74 4.49
N GLY A 209 8.93 -4.16 3.24
CA GLY A 209 8.15 -3.75 2.07
C GLY A 209 7.88 -2.24 1.86
N GLN A 210 6.71 -1.93 1.29
CA GLN A 210 6.28 -0.57 0.97
C GLN A 210 6.12 0.31 2.21
N LEU A 211 5.75 -0.25 3.36
CA LEU A 211 5.54 0.52 4.59
C LEU A 211 6.78 1.31 5.00
N VAL A 212 7.99 0.82 4.71
CA VAL A 212 9.24 1.57 4.93
C VAL A 212 9.24 2.90 4.18
N ALA A 213 8.96 2.87 2.87
CA ALA A 213 8.96 4.09 2.07
C ALA A 213 7.85 5.05 2.52
N GLU A 214 6.68 4.50 2.87
CA GLU A 214 5.57 5.32 3.32
C GLU A 214 5.84 5.97 4.68
N ASP A 215 6.46 5.24 5.61
CA ASP A 215 6.82 5.77 6.93
C ASP A 215 7.98 6.78 6.83
N ASP A 216 8.99 6.54 5.98
CA ASP A 216 10.05 7.52 5.68
C ASP A 216 9.45 8.87 5.21
N ILE A 217 8.40 8.82 4.35
CA ILE A 217 7.69 10.02 3.88
C ILE A 217 6.88 10.67 5.01
N ARG A 218 6.11 9.88 5.76
CA ARG A 218 5.28 10.39 6.87
C ARG A 218 6.15 11.08 7.90
N ASP A 219 7.21 10.43 8.34
CA ASP A 219 8.10 10.93 9.39
C ASP A 219 8.79 12.24 8.96
N ALA A 220 9.20 12.35 7.68
CA ALA A 220 9.76 13.60 7.15
C ALA A 220 8.76 14.77 7.19
N ILE A 221 7.48 14.51 6.88
CA ILE A 221 6.41 15.53 6.95
C ILE A 221 6.05 15.86 8.41
N GLU A 222 6.04 14.88 9.30
CA GLU A 222 5.78 15.10 10.73
C GLU A 222 6.87 15.97 11.37
N GLN A 223 8.14 15.77 11.00
CA GLN A 223 9.27 16.58 11.46
C GLN A 223 9.25 18.00 10.89
N ASN A 224 8.71 18.19 9.68
CA ASN A 224 8.54 19.50 9.06
C ASN A 224 7.18 19.60 8.37
N PRO A 225 6.13 20.08 9.07
CA PRO A 225 4.77 20.14 8.52
C PRO A 225 4.58 21.02 7.27
N LYS A 226 5.59 21.84 6.91
CA LYS A 226 5.61 22.63 5.66
C LYS A 226 6.23 21.87 4.48
N LEU A 227 6.84 20.71 4.73
CA LEU A 227 7.43 19.86 3.72
C LEU A 227 6.32 19.29 2.83
N THR A 228 6.57 19.33 1.52
CA THR A 228 5.80 18.58 0.53
C THR A 228 6.73 17.58 -0.13
N VAL A 229 6.23 16.37 -0.38
CA VAL A 229 7.03 15.27 -0.91
C VAL A 229 6.38 14.79 -2.20
N ARG A 230 7.12 14.88 -3.32
CA ARG A 230 6.75 14.27 -4.59
C ARG A 230 7.02 12.77 -4.50
N GLY A 231 6.03 11.94 -4.77
CA GLY A 231 6.17 10.49 -4.76
C GLY A 231 5.61 9.83 -6.03
N GLN A 232 6.25 8.76 -6.49
CA GLN A 232 5.84 7.96 -7.64
C GLN A 232 6.04 6.49 -7.32
N VAL A 233 5.03 5.67 -7.63
CA VAL A 233 5.09 4.21 -7.43
C VAL A 233 4.64 3.51 -8.68
N THR A 234 5.50 2.66 -9.24
CA THR A 234 5.24 1.91 -10.47
C THR A 234 5.33 0.41 -10.19
N PRO A 235 4.21 -0.33 -10.19
CA PRO A 235 4.24 -1.78 -10.22
C PRO A 235 4.80 -2.29 -11.54
N LEU A 236 5.80 -3.17 -11.49
CA LEU A 236 6.44 -3.72 -12.70
C LEU A 236 6.08 -5.19 -12.90
N TYR A 237 5.75 -5.55 -14.13
CA TYR A 237 5.27 -6.87 -14.54
C TYR A 237 6.15 -7.45 -15.66
N VAL A 238 6.28 -8.77 -15.75
CA VAL A 238 6.93 -9.40 -16.91
C VAL A 238 5.86 -9.88 -17.91
N GLY A 239 5.85 -9.30 -19.10
CA GLY A 239 4.91 -9.68 -20.17
C GLY A 239 3.45 -9.60 -19.71
N ASN A 240 2.74 -10.73 -19.81
CA ASN A 240 1.32 -10.86 -19.46
C ASN A 240 1.09 -11.31 -18.00
N GLU A 241 2.10 -11.23 -17.15
CA GLU A 241 1.92 -11.48 -15.72
C GLU A 241 0.87 -10.55 -15.13
N ARG A 242 0.07 -11.11 -14.23
CA ARG A 242 -1.07 -10.44 -13.59
C ARG A 242 -0.70 -9.82 -12.26
N ILE A 243 0.32 -10.37 -11.61
CA ILE A 243 0.87 -9.90 -10.34
C ILE A 243 2.22 -9.24 -10.64
N PRO A 244 2.52 -8.06 -10.07
CA PRO A 244 3.80 -7.41 -10.31
C PRO A 244 4.92 -8.19 -9.64
N ARG A 245 6.12 -8.15 -10.21
CA ARG A 245 7.35 -8.69 -9.60
C ARG A 245 7.82 -7.86 -8.42
N GLY A 246 7.38 -6.62 -8.34
CA GLY A 246 7.70 -5.66 -7.30
C GLY A 246 7.17 -4.28 -7.67
N VAL A 247 7.45 -3.30 -6.83
CA VAL A 247 7.14 -1.90 -7.08
C VAL A 247 8.42 -1.08 -7.07
N HIS A 248 8.54 -0.17 -8.04
CA HIS A 248 9.55 0.89 -8.03
C HIS A 248 8.96 2.10 -7.31
N TYR A 249 9.54 2.47 -6.18
CA TYR A 249 9.06 3.52 -5.29
C TYR A 249 10.08 4.65 -5.22
N MET A 250 9.71 5.83 -5.71
CA MET A 250 10.54 7.05 -5.61
C MET A 250 9.82 8.11 -4.79
N ALA A 251 10.57 8.83 -3.95
CA ALA A 251 10.07 10.03 -3.32
C ALA A 251 11.18 11.08 -3.13
N LYS A 252 10.83 12.36 -3.28
CA LYS A 252 11.74 13.49 -3.13
C LYS A 252 11.01 14.68 -2.49
N SER A 253 11.56 15.25 -1.43
CA SER A 253 11.06 16.48 -0.84
C SER A 253 11.26 17.65 -1.80
N ILE A 254 10.19 18.43 -2.02
CA ILE A 254 10.14 19.47 -3.05
C ILE A 254 10.80 20.74 -2.55
N SER A 255 10.38 21.22 -1.36
CA SER A 255 10.73 22.57 -0.86
C SER A 255 12.20 22.76 -0.51
N ASP A 256 12.95 21.67 -0.33
CA ASP A 256 14.37 21.69 0.01
C ASP A 256 15.24 20.83 -0.93
N ASP A 257 14.70 20.51 -2.11
CA ASP A 257 15.38 19.76 -3.17
C ASP A 257 15.95 18.40 -2.70
N GLY A 258 15.16 17.65 -1.93
CA GLY A 258 15.52 16.31 -1.47
C GLY A 258 16.50 16.26 -0.30
N LYS A 259 16.73 17.38 0.41
CA LYS A 259 17.59 17.40 1.60
C LYS A 259 16.97 16.65 2.78
N SER A 260 15.67 16.83 3.03
CA SER A 260 14.95 16.11 4.09
C SER A 260 14.62 14.68 3.68
N LEU A 261 14.21 14.46 2.43
CA LEU A 261 13.86 13.14 1.93
C LEU A 261 14.22 12.99 0.44
N ASN A 262 15.00 11.97 0.12
CA ASN A 262 15.22 11.55 -1.25
C ASN A 262 15.48 10.05 -1.24
N LEU A 263 14.55 9.28 -1.80
CA LEU A 263 14.59 7.83 -1.83
C LEU A 263 14.25 7.28 -3.22
N ASN A 264 14.83 6.13 -3.51
CA ASN A 264 14.57 5.36 -4.71
C ASN A 264 14.75 3.88 -4.39
N TYR A 265 13.62 3.19 -4.22
CA TYR A 265 13.56 1.81 -3.75
C TYR A 265 12.97 0.92 -4.83
N TRP A 266 13.56 -0.26 -4.99
CA TRP A 266 12.92 -1.40 -5.61
C TRP A 266 12.47 -2.36 -4.51
N ILE A 267 11.17 -2.65 -4.47
CA ILE A 267 10.55 -3.46 -3.42
C ILE A 267 9.99 -4.72 -4.06
N PHE A 268 10.57 -5.87 -3.73
CA PHE A 268 10.18 -7.14 -4.33
C PHE A 268 8.81 -7.61 -3.85
N ASN A 269 7.99 -8.13 -4.78
CA ASN A 269 6.75 -8.83 -4.45
C ASN A 269 7.02 -10.31 -4.20
N VAL A 270 7.69 -10.61 -3.09
CA VAL A 270 8.18 -11.94 -2.71
C VAL A 270 7.72 -12.31 -1.31
N GLN A 271 7.82 -13.59 -0.96
CA GLN A 271 7.57 -14.06 0.40
C GLN A 271 8.49 -15.23 0.69
N PRO A 272 9.28 -15.20 1.78
CA PRO A 272 10.07 -16.35 2.20
C PRO A 272 9.26 -17.63 2.27
N GLY A 273 9.82 -18.72 1.72
CA GLY A 273 9.17 -20.02 1.70
C GLY A 273 7.98 -20.12 0.74
N VAL A 274 7.78 -19.16 -0.17
CA VAL A 274 6.69 -19.21 -1.15
C VAL A 274 7.22 -19.03 -2.56
N LYS A 275 6.87 -19.96 -3.44
CA LYS A 275 7.02 -19.79 -4.89
C LYS A 275 5.71 -19.27 -5.47
N ILE A 276 5.77 -18.12 -6.14
CA ILE A 276 4.63 -17.45 -6.75
C ILE A 276 4.62 -17.71 -8.26
N ASP A 277 3.48 -18.11 -8.79
CA ASP A 277 3.17 -18.00 -10.22
C ASP A 277 2.52 -16.64 -10.48
N TYR A 278 3.31 -15.67 -10.93
CA TYR A 278 2.88 -14.29 -11.17
C TYR A 278 1.89 -14.15 -12.33
N ALA A 279 1.77 -15.16 -13.20
CA ALA A 279 0.79 -15.16 -14.27
C ALA A 279 -0.60 -15.54 -13.76
N THR A 280 -0.70 -16.44 -12.78
CA THR A 280 -1.98 -17.00 -12.36
C THR A 280 -2.41 -16.65 -10.93
N GLY A 281 -1.48 -16.21 -10.08
CA GLY A 281 -1.71 -16.00 -8.64
C GLY A 281 -1.67 -17.28 -7.80
N LYS A 282 -1.41 -18.43 -8.43
CA LYS A 282 -1.15 -19.68 -7.71
C LYS A 282 0.17 -19.61 -6.96
N VAL A 283 0.24 -20.32 -5.85
CA VAL A 283 1.45 -20.38 -5.03
C VAL A 283 1.75 -21.79 -4.57
N THR A 284 3.02 -22.08 -4.34
CA THR A 284 3.50 -23.29 -3.68
C THR A 284 4.25 -22.88 -2.41
N ILE A 285 3.82 -23.41 -1.27
CA ILE A 285 4.54 -23.25 0.01
C ILE A 285 5.68 -24.27 0.02
N LEU A 286 6.90 -23.80 0.20
CA LEU A 286 8.12 -24.60 0.22
C LEU A 286 8.37 -25.16 1.63
N GLU A 287 8.78 -26.42 1.74
CA GLU A 287 8.85 -27.15 3.01
C GLU A 287 9.91 -26.62 4.01
N SER A 288 10.83 -25.75 3.57
CA SER A 288 11.86 -25.15 4.42
C SER A 288 11.36 -24.01 5.33
N ALA A 289 10.06 -23.72 5.35
CA ALA A 289 9.45 -22.66 6.16
C ALA A 289 8.94 -23.09 7.55
N LYS A 290 9.49 -24.17 8.13
CA LYS A 290 9.12 -24.66 9.48
C LYS A 290 9.79 -23.85 10.59
#